data_AF-K6XM65-F1
#
_entry.id   AF-K6XM65-F1
#
_cell.length_a   1.000
_cell.length_b   1.000
_cell.length_c   1.000
_cell.angle_alpha   90.00
_cell.angle_beta   90.00
_cell.angle_gamma   90.00
#
_symmetry.space_group_name_H-M   'P 1'
#
loop_
_entity.id
_entity.type
_entity.pdbx_description
1 polymer ?
#
loop_
_entity_poly.entity_id
_entity_poly.type
_entity_poly.pdbx_seq_one_letter_code
_entity_poly.pdbx_strand_id
1 'polypeptide(L)'
;MAFEFGDTTPTGDLPGEGFDVLEPLAGLSAEALVSTAAYSATMNAVNTCRTLMAASLLHEQREEEYLLHRSGLHTGQAQSVDELLNKTANAAAGVDPYAEYGPNGFEQATAELGAALNLTAAEARDLIRTGDAMRYRLPLTGTALACARIDLRRFTIALTRTDFVDDATMPIVDAHLAEAILARDPMSTTRFTALVDQIVHKHAPDAVRRRNDHATRDREVTIRPTGSSPAAPASPATCPTPTPPPSMPS
;
A
#
# COMPACT_ATOMS: atom_id res chain seq x y z
N MET A 1 -30.89 0.22 5.40
CA MET A 1 -30.76 -0.99 4.54
C MET A 1 -29.42 -1.60 4.89
N ALA A 2 -29.40 -2.69 5.66
CA ALA A 2 -28.18 -3.42 5.94
C ALA A 2 -27.90 -4.32 4.73
N PHE A 3 -26.73 -4.16 4.11
CA PHE A 3 -26.27 -5.05 3.05
C PHE A 3 -25.82 -6.36 3.72
N GLU A 4 -26.65 -7.39 3.63
CA GLU A 4 -26.35 -8.73 4.10
C GLU A 4 -25.48 -9.40 3.02
N PHE A 5 -24.16 -9.42 3.24
CA PHE A 5 -23.21 -10.10 2.37
C PHE A 5 -23.39 -11.62 2.55
N GLY A 6 -23.75 -12.30 1.46
CA GLY A 6 -24.04 -13.73 1.43
C GLY A 6 -22.91 -14.60 2.00
N ASP A 7 -23.36 -15.67 2.67
CA ASP A 7 -22.66 -16.84 3.22
C ASP A 7 -21.14 -16.86 2.98
N THR A 8 -20.41 -16.60 4.06
CA THR A 8 -18.95 -16.66 4.17
C THR A 8 -18.50 -18.10 4.36
N THR A 9 -18.68 -18.96 3.36
CA THR A 9 -17.87 -20.18 3.24
C THR A 9 -16.57 -19.83 2.51
N PRO A 10 -15.40 -19.84 3.18
CA PRO A 10 -14.12 -19.40 2.59
C PRO A 10 -13.55 -20.37 1.55
N THR A 11 -14.17 -21.54 1.37
CA THR A 11 -13.57 -22.68 0.64
C THR A 11 -13.99 -22.77 -0.82
N GLY A 12 -14.78 -21.82 -1.36
CA GLY A 12 -15.40 -21.88 -2.70
C GLY A 12 -14.65 -22.81 -3.66
N ASP A 13 -15.23 -23.99 -3.89
CA ASP A 13 -14.51 -25.14 -4.48
C ASP A 13 -13.75 -24.69 -5.74
N LEU A 14 -12.44 -24.94 -5.76
CA LEU A 14 -11.64 -24.68 -6.95
C LEU A 14 -12.18 -25.53 -8.10
N PRO A 15 -12.17 -25.01 -9.34
CA PRO A 15 -12.55 -25.80 -10.50
C PRO A 15 -11.69 -27.07 -10.56
N GLY A 16 -12.34 -28.23 -10.73
CA GLY A 16 -11.66 -29.52 -10.79
C GLY A 16 -10.71 -29.65 -11.99
N GLU A 17 -9.81 -30.64 -11.94
CA GLU A 17 -8.90 -30.92 -13.05
C GLU A 17 -9.67 -31.14 -14.36
N GLY A 18 -9.25 -30.45 -15.43
CA GLY A 18 -9.90 -30.53 -16.74
C GLY A 18 -11.13 -29.63 -16.92
N PHE A 19 -11.38 -28.67 -16.03
CA PHE A 19 -12.45 -27.67 -16.21
C PHE A 19 -12.21 -26.82 -17.48
N ASP A 20 -13.00 -27.08 -18.52
CA ASP A 20 -13.04 -26.24 -19.71
C ASP A 20 -13.93 -25.02 -19.45
N VAL A 21 -13.31 -23.85 -19.37
CA VAL A 21 -13.99 -22.56 -19.14
C VAL A 21 -14.87 -22.15 -20.34
N LEU A 22 -14.56 -22.64 -21.54
CA LEU A 22 -15.15 -22.18 -22.80
C LEU A 22 -16.26 -23.08 -23.34
N GLU A 23 -16.18 -24.40 -23.10
CA GLU A 23 -17.19 -25.37 -23.53
C GLU A 23 -18.63 -24.97 -23.11
N PRO A 24 -18.89 -24.51 -21.87
CA PRO A 24 -20.23 -24.10 -21.44
C PRO A 24 -20.75 -22.83 -22.16
N LEU A 25 -19.88 -22.05 -22.81
CA LEU A 25 -20.24 -20.81 -23.50
C LEU A 25 -20.55 -21.05 -24.99
N ALA A 26 -19.94 -22.07 -25.60
CA ALA A 26 -19.95 -22.26 -27.06
C ALA A 26 -21.36 -22.51 -27.66
N GLY A 27 -22.30 -23.04 -26.87
CA GLY A 27 -23.69 -23.32 -27.29
C GLY A 27 -24.70 -22.22 -26.95
N LEU A 28 -24.27 -21.11 -26.32
CA LEU A 28 -25.18 -20.08 -25.81
C LEU A 28 -25.61 -19.10 -26.91
N SER A 29 -26.82 -18.55 -26.75
CA SER A 29 -27.29 -17.44 -27.59
C SER A 29 -26.51 -16.15 -27.29
N ALA A 30 -26.55 -15.17 -28.21
CA ALA A 30 -25.93 -13.87 -27.99
C ALA A 30 -26.43 -13.17 -26.71
N GLU A 31 -27.72 -13.28 -26.40
CA GLU A 31 -28.32 -12.74 -25.17
C GLU A 31 -27.77 -13.44 -23.91
N ALA A 32 -27.69 -14.77 -23.94
CA ALA A 32 -27.14 -15.56 -22.84
C ALA A 32 -25.65 -15.25 -22.64
N LEU A 33 -24.87 -15.09 -23.72
CA LEU A 33 -23.47 -14.68 -23.64
C LEU A 33 -23.29 -13.31 -22.99
N VAL A 34 -24.13 -12.32 -23.35
CA VAL A 34 -24.11 -10.98 -22.75
C VAL A 34 -24.47 -11.03 -21.27
N SER A 35 -25.52 -11.79 -20.91
CA SER A 35 -25.94 -11.96 -19.51
C SER A 35 -24.85 -12.62 -18.66
N THR A 36 -24.24 -13.69 -19.17
CA THR A 36 -23.11 -14.37 -18.52
C THR A 36 -21.92 -13.44 -18.34
N ALA A 37 -21.58 -12.64 -19.35
CA ALA A 37 -20.49 -11.66 -19.24
C ALA A 37 -20.77 -10.60 -18.17
N ALA A 38 -22.01 -10.08 -18.10
CA ALA A 38 -22.41 -9.09 -17.10
C ALA A 38 -22.39 -9.67 -15.67
N TYR A 39 -22.87 -10.90 -15.49
CA TYR A 39 -22.81 -11.61 -14.22
C TYR A 39 -21.36 -11.85 -13.77
N SER A 40 -20.52 -12.39 -14.65
CA SER A 40 -19.10 -12.64 -14.36
C SER A 40 -18.36 -11.35 -14.03
N ALA A 41 -18.63 -10.24 -14.73
CA ALA A 41 -18.05 -8.94 -14.40
C ALA A 41 -18.46 -8.47 -12.99
N THR A 42 -19.72 -8.67 -12.61
CA THR A 42 -20.22 -8.35 -11.26
C THR A 42 -19.55 -9.21 -10.21
N MET A 43 -19.47 -10.52 -10.43
CA MET A 43 -18.81 -11.45 -9.52
C MET A 43 -17.31 -11.17 -9.37
N ASN A 44 -16.62 -10.81 -10.46
CA ASN A 44 -15.23 -10.40 -10.41
C ASN A 44 -15.03 -9.14 -9.57
N ALA A 45 -15.94 -8.17 -9.66
CA ALA A 45 -15.89 -6.95 -8.86
C ALA A 45 -16.12 -7.24 -7.36
N VAL A 46 -17.10 -8.09 -7.03
CA VAL A 46 -17.34 -8.57 -5.66
C VAL A 46 -16.13 -9.33 -5.12
N ASN A 47 -15.56 -10.24 -5.90
CA ASN A 47 -14.38 -11.01 -5.50
C ASN A 47 -13.16 -10.11 -5.31
N THR A 48 -12.99 -9.10 -6.15
CA THR A 48 -11.94 -8.07 -5.96
C THR A 48 -12.12 -7.36 -4.62
N CYS A 49 -13.34 -6.93 -4.27
CA CYS A 49 -13.61 -6.31 -2.98
C CYS A 49 -13.34 -7.25 -1.81
N ARG A 50 -13.71 -8.53 -1.93
CA ARG A 50 -13.42 -9.56 -0.92
C ARG A 50 -11.92 -9.74 -0.72
N THR A 51 -11.14 -9.84 -1.79
CA THR A 51 -9.68 -9.93 -1.72
C THR A 51 -9.08 -8.70 -1.03
N LEU A 52 -9.55 -7.49 -1.35
CA LEU A 52 -9.10 -6.27 -0.69
C LEU A 52 -9.45 -6.23 0.80
N MET A 53 -10.66 -6.64 1.18
CA MET A 53 -11.06 -6.72 2.59
C MET A 53 -10.25 -7.77 3.35
N ALA A 54 -10.00 -8.94 2.75
CA ALA A 54 -9.18 -9.98 3.35
C ALA A 54 -7.73 -9.50 3.55
N ALA A 55 -7.15 -8.80 2.57
CA ALA A 55 -5.82 -8.22 2.68
C ALA A 55 -5.71 -7.19 3.82
N SER A 56 -6.71 -6.31 3.97
CA SER A 56 -6.77 -5.34 5.07
C SER A 56 -6.91 -6.01 6.44
N LEU A 57 -7.78 -7.02 6.55
CA LEU A 57 -7.98 -7.77 7.80
C LEU A 57 -6.74 -8.58 8.18
N LEU A 58 -6.05 -9.20 7.22
CA LEU A 58 -4.78 -9.88 7.46
C LEU A 58 -3.74 -8.91 8.01
N HIS A 59 -3.64 -7.71 7.43
CA HIS A 59 -2.75 -6.66 7.93
C HIS A 59 -3.08 -6.27 9.38
N GLU A 60 -4.36 -6.01 9.68
CA GLU A 60 -4.79 -5.68 11.05
C GLU A 60 -4.46 -6.79 12.05
N GLN A 61 -4.71 -8.05 11.70
CA GLN A 61 -4.41 -9.21 12.55
C GLN A 61 -2.90 -9.34 12.81
N ARG A 62 -2.07 -9.21 11.77
CA ARG A 62 -0.61 -9.31 11.92
C ARG A 62 -0.02 -8.15 12.70
N GLU A 63 -0.57 -6.95 12.55
CA GLU A 63 -0.19 -5.81 13.38
C GLU A 63 -0.59 -6.03 14.85
N GLU A 64 -1.79 -6.54 15.13
CA GLU A 64 -2.21 -6.86 16.50
C GLU A 64 -1.30 -7.91 17.14
N GLU A 65 -1.02 -9.01 16.45
CA GLU A 65 -0.10 -10.05 16.92
C GLU A 65 1.32 -9.51 17.17
N TYR A 66 1.83 -8.67 16.26
CA TYR A 66 3.12 -8.02 16.41
C TYR A 66 3.17 -7.11 17.64
N LEU A 67 2.13 -6.30 17.86
CA LEU A 67 2.04 -5.41 19.02
C LEU A 67 1.91 -6.19 20.34
N LEU A 68 1.15 -7.29 20.35
CA LEU A 68 1.05 -8.19 21.50
C LEU A 68 2.40 -8.85 21.81
N HIS A 69 3.10 -9.33 20.79
CA HIS A 69 4.45 -9.89 20.94
C HIS A 69 5.41 -8.85 21.53
N ARG A 70 5.40 -7.62 21.01
CA ARG A 70 6.23 -6.51 21.50
C ARG A 70 5.90 -6.15 22.96
N SER A 71 4.62 -6.12 23.32
CA SER A 71 4.19 -5.82 24.70
C SER A 71 4.56 -6.92 25.69
N GLY A 72 4.61 -8.18 25.26
CA GLY A 72 5.01 -9.30 26.11
C GLY A 72 6.50 -9.26 26.47
N LEU A 73 7.33 -8.75 25.57
CA LEU A 73 8.76 -8.53 25.81
C LEU A 73 9.00 -7.29 26.67
N HIS A 74 8.25 -6.22 26.44
CA HIS A 74 8.44 -4.93 27.10
C HIS A 74 7.10 -4.35 27.57
N THR A 75 6.89 -4.26 28.89
CA THR A 75 5.67 -3.69 29.49
C THR A 75 5.48 -2.19 29.26
N GLY A 76 6.41 -1.53 28.55
CA GLY A 76 6.45 -0.08 28.37
C GLY A 76 6.82 0.71 29.63
N GLN A 77 6.93 0.04 30.78
CA GLN A 77 7.41 0.63 32.03
C GLN A 77 8.94 0.57 32.09
N ALA A 78 9.54 1.62 32.64
CA ALA A 78 10.91 1.59 33.12
C ALA A 78 10.86 1.47 34.64
N GLN A 79 11.53 0.47 35.19
CA GLN A 79 11.62 0.26 36.64
C GLN A 79 12.57 1.27 37.29
N SER A 80 13.33 2.03 36.50
CA SER A 80 14.21 3.10 36.95
C SER A 80 14.38 4.23 35.92
N VAL A 81 14.87 5.38 36.38
CA VAL A 81 15.25 6.50 35.51
C VAL A 81 16.39 6.11 34.56
N ASP A 82 17.37 5.33 35.03
CA ASP A 82 18.49 4.87 34.20
C ASP A 82 18.03 3.93 33.07
N GLU A 83 17.06 3.05 33.36
CA GLU A 83 16.46 2.19 32.34
C GLU A 83 15.71 3.02 31.30
N LEU A 84 14.98 4.06 31.72
CA LEU A 84 14.30 4.97 30.81
C LEU A 84 15.30 5.73 29.92
N LEU A 85 16.38 6.27 30.52
CA LEU A 85 17.43 6.97 29.80
C LEU A 85 18.10 6.07 28.77
N ASN A 86 18.40 4.81 29.12
CA ASN A 86 18.95 3.83 28.18
C ASN A 86 17.98 3.50 27.03
N LYS A 87 16.68 3.31 27.31
CA LYS A 87 15.66 3.10 26.25
C LYS A 87 15.58 4.30 25.31
N THR A 88 15.59 5.53 25.83
CA THR A 88 15.59 6.74 24.99
C THR A 88 16.88 6.92 24.19
N ALA A 89 18.03 6.55 24.75
CA ALA A 89 19.31 6.57 24.06
C ALA A 89 19.36 5.55 22.93
N ASN A 90 18.85 4.34 23.12
CA ASN A 90 18.74 3.32 22.07
C ASN A 90 17.80 3.75 20.94
N ALA A 91 16.66 4.36 21.28
CA ALA A 91 15.73 4.91 20.28
C ALA A 91 16.38 6.06 19.49
N ALA A 92 17.11 6.97 20.16
CA ALA A 92 17.83 8.07 19.51
C ALA A 92 19.03 7.60 18.67
N ALA A 93 19.69 6.52 19.08
CA ALA A 93 20.75 5.86 18.32
C ALA A 93 20.23 5.09 17.10
N GLY A 94 18.91 4.95 16.94
CA GLY A 94 18.30 4.21 15.85
C GLY A 94 18.63 2.73 15.89
N VAL A 95 18.72 2.15 17.09
CA VAL A 95 18.85 0.68 17.24
C VAL A 95 17.71 0.04 16.45
N ASP A 96 18.08 -0.83 15.52
CA ASP A 96 17.15 -1.42 14.55
C ASP A 96 16.08 -2.24 15.28
N PRO A 97 14.80 -1.82 15.29
CA PRO A 97 13.72 -2.59 15.90
C PRO A 97 13.57 -3.98 15.27
N TYR A 98 14.01 -4.14 14.02
CA TYR A 98 13.98 -5.42 13.31
C TYR A 98 14.90 -6.46 13.95
N ALA A 99 16.06 -6.05 14.48
CA ALA A 99 17.01 -6.94 15.15
C ALA A 99 16.48 -7.47 16.49
N GLU A 100 15.57 -6.74 17.13
CA GLU A 100 15.00 -7.08 18.43
C GLU A 100 13.65 -7.81 18.30
N TYR A 101 12.78 -7.38 17.37
CA TYR A 101 11.39 -7.84 17.28
C TYR A 101 11.05 -8.58 15.97
N GLY A 102 11.95 -8.57 14.98
CA GLY A 102 11.68 -9.11 13.64
C GLY A 102 10.77 -8.22 12.78
N PRO A 103 10.21 -8.76 11.68
CA PRO A 103 9.37 -8.01 10.76
C PRO A 103 8.07 -7.55 11.43
N ASN A 104 7.62 -6.34 11.09
CA ASN A 104 6.35 -5.81 11.60
C ASN A 104 5.14 -6.51 10.96
N GLY A 105 3.93 -6.22 11.47
CA GLY A 105 2.71 -6.85 11.00
C GLY A 105 2.44 -6.63 9.52
N PHE A 106 2.68 -5.42 9.01
CA PHE A 106 2.56 -5.09 7.59
C PHE A 106 3.51 -5.90 6.70
N GLU A 107 4.76 -6.11 7.11
CA GLU A 107 5.74 -6.92 6.38
C GLU A 107 5.37 -8.40 6.38
N GLN A 108 4.91 -8.93 7.52
CA GLN A 108 4.42 -10.30 7.62
C GLN A 108 3.20 -10.51 6.71
N ALA A 109 2.19 -9.63 6.78
CA ALA A 109 1.00 -9.69 5.93
C ALA A 109 1.35 -9.58 4.44
N THR A 110 2.30 -8.71 4.08
CA THR A 110 2.79 -8.56 2.71
C THR A 110 3.41 -9.86 2.20
N ALA A 111 4.27 -10.49 3.00
CA ALA A 111 4.95 -11.73 2.63
C ALA A 111 3.96 -12.90 2.48
N GLU A 112 3.03 -13.04 3.43
CA GLU A 112 2.01 -14.09 3.41
C GLU A 112 1.05 -13.93 2.22
N LEU A 113 0.53 -12.73 2.00
CA LEU A 113 -0.38 -12.45 0.89
C LEU A 113 0.33 -12.62 -0.46
N GLY A 114 1.57 -12.13 -0.57
CA GLY A 114 2.38 -12.27 -1.77
C GLY A 114 2.63 -13.73 -2.13
N ALA A 115 2.98 -14.55 -1.13
CA ALA A 115 3.17 -15.99 -1.32
C ALA A 115 1.86 -16.70 -1.71
N ALA A 116 0.74 -16.37 -1.06
CA ALA A 116 -0.55 -17.00 -1.32
C ALA A 116 -1.11 -16.68 -2.72
N LEU A 117 -0.89 -15.46 -3.21
CA LEU A 117 -1.43 -14.98 -4.49
C LEU A 117 -0.44 -14.99 -5.65
N ASN A 118 0.80 -15.48 -5.43
CA ASN A 118 1.90 -15.41 -6.40
C ASN A 118 2.20 -13.97 -6.88
N LEU A 119 2.20 -13.01 -5.96
CA LEU A 119 2.43 -11.60 -6.23
C LEU A 119 3.82 -11.17 -5.77
N THR A 120 4.35 -10.13 -6.43
CA THR A 120 5.52 -9.43 -5.91
C THR A 120 5.20 -8.72 -4.58
N ALA A 121 6.22 -8.46 -3.78
CA ALA A 121 6.04 -7.70 -2.53
C ALA A 121 5.47 -6.29 -2.78
N ALA A 122 5.73 -5.68 -3.94
CA ALA A 122 5.15 -4.38 -4.29
C ALA A 122 3.64 -4.49 -4.52
N GLU A 123 3.21 -5.47 -5.32
CA GLU A 123 1.78 -5.70 -5.60
C GLU A 123 1.00 -6.09 -4.35
N ALA A 124 1.57 -6.93 -3.47
CA ALA A 124 0.93 -7.29 -2.22
C ALA A 124 0.75 -6.07 -1.29
N ARG A 125 1.77 -5.19 -1.19
CA ARG A 125 1.65 -3.93 -0.42
C ARG A 125 0.56 -3.04 -0.98
N ASP A 126 0.50 -2.89 -2.30
CA ASP A 126 -0.50 -2.06 -2.96
C ASP A 126 -1.92 -2.61 -2.74
N LEU A 127 -2.10 -3.94 -2.76
CA LEU A 127 -3.38 -4.57 -2.43
C LEU A 127 -3.79 -4.31 -0.98
N ILE A 128 -2.89 -4.48 -0.02
CA ILE A 128 -3.17 -4.22 1.40
C ILE A 128 -3.56 -2.75 1.60
N ARG A 129 -2.76 -1.83 1.06
CA ARG A 129 -3.03 -0.37 1.17
C ARG A 129 -4.35 0.01 0.50
N THR A 130 -4.65 -0.58 -0.64
CA THR A 130 -5.93 -0.36 -1.33
C THR A 130 -7.10 -0.90 -0.49
N GLY A 131 -6.92 -2.06 0.15
CA GLY A 131 -7.88 -2.64 1.08
C GLY A 131 -8.13 -1.77 2.31
N ASP A 132 -7.07 -1.29 2.95
CA ASP A 132 -7.16 -0.37 4.09
C ASP A 132 -7.85 0.93 3.71
N ALA A 133 -7.50 1.49 2.55
CA ALA A 133 -8.16 2.68 2.04
C ALA A 133 -9.64 2.43 1.75
N MET A 134 -10.00 1.28 1.17
CA MET A 134 -11.40 0.91 0.93
C MET A 134 -12.17 0.75 2.24
N ARG A 135 -11.56 0.20 3.28
CA ARG A 135 -12.21 -0.05 4.56
C ARG A 135 -12.35 1.21 5.42
N TYR A 136 -11.32 2.05 5.45
CA TYR A 136 -11.23 3.16 6.41
C TYR A 136 -11.42 4.55 5.80
N ARG A 137 -11.10 4.75 4.50
CA ARG A 137 -11.16 6.07 3.85
C ARG A 137 -12.33 6.20 2.87
N LEU A 138 -12.55 5.20 2.03
CA LEU A 138 -13.51 5.24 0.93
C LEU A 138 -14.52 4.06 0.94
N PRO A 139 -15.20 3.77 2.07
CA PRO A 139 -16.12 2.64 2.17
C PRO A 139 -17.30 2.71 1.21
N LEU A 140 -17.90 3.90 1.01
CA LEU A 140 -19.05 4.07 0.12
C LEU A 140 -18.63 3.95 -1.35
N THR A 141 -17.48 4.52 -1.73
CA THR A 141 -16.93 4.31 -3.07
C THR A 141 -16.54 2.84 -3.29
N GLY A 142 -16.10 2.14 -2.24
CA GLY A 142 -15.89 0.69 -2.25
C GLY A 142 -17.18 -0.09 -2.57
N THR A 143 -18.35 0.36 -2.08
CA THR A 143 -19.63 -0.26 -2.48
C THR A 143 -19.93 -0.10 -3.96
N ALA A 144 -19.55 1.04 -4.57
CA ALA A 144 -19.72 1.24 -6.01
C ALA A 144 -18.81 0.30 -6.84
N LEU A 145 -17.62 -0.05 -6.33
CA LEU A 145 -16.79 -1.10 -6.88
C LEU A 145 -17.47 -2.47 -6.74
N ALA A 146 -17.97 -2.81 -5.56
CA ALA A 146 -18.67 -4.08 -5.33
C ALA A 146 -19.90 -4.27 -6.23
N CYS A 147 -20.61 -3.19 -6.54
CA CYS A 147 -21.73 -3.17 -7.49
C CYS A 147 -21.30 -3.14 -8.98
N ALA A 148 -20.01 -3.30 -9.28
CA ALA A 148 -19.44 -3.22 -10.63
C ALA A 148 -19.78 -1.93 -11.40
N ARG A 149 -20.06 -0.83 -10.69
CA ARG A 149 -20.29 0.49 -11.29
C ARG A 149 -18.98 1.15 -11.70
N ILE A 150 -17.91 0.84 -10.97
CA ILE A 150 -16.53 1.17 -11.31
C ILE A 150 -15.68 -0.10 -11.27
N ASP A 151 -14.56 -0.09 -11.98
CA ASP A 151 -13.54 -1.13 -11.88
C ASP A 151 -12.48 -0.73 -10.84
N LEU A 152 -11.59 -1.67 -10.51
CA LEU A 152 -10.50 -1.44 -9.56
C LEU A 152 -9.62 -0.26 -10.00
N ARG A 153 -9.37 -0.11 -11.30
CA ARG A 153 -8.57 0.99 -11.84
C ARG A 153 -9.18 2.35 -11.52
N ARG A 154 -10.49 2.53 -11.70
CA ARG A 154 -11.20 3.77 -11.34
C ARG A 154 -11.25 3.97 -9.83
N PHE A 155 -11.38 2.91 -9.05
CA PHE A 155 -11.27 2.99 -7.60
C PHE A 155 -9.89 3.50 -7.16
N THR A 156 -8.80 2.98 -7.73
CA THR A 156 -7.44 3.47 -7.46
C THR A 156 -7.26 4.92 -7.90
N ILE A 157 -7.87 5.35 -9.02
CA ILE A 157 -7.87 6.78 -9.41
C ILE A 157 -8.54 7.61 -8.31
N ALA A 158 -9.71 7.21 -7.83
CA ALA A 158 -10.39 7.92 -6.74
C ALA A 158 -9.51 8.01 -5.49
N LEU A 159 -8.84 6.92 -5.12
CA LEU A 159 -7.89 6.89 -4.02
C LEU A 159 -6.77 7.94 -4.21
N THR A 160 -6.04 7.86 -5.33
CA THR A 160 -4.92 8.79 -5.59
C THR A 160 -5.36 10.26 -5.63
N ARG A 161 -6.54 10.56 -6.17
CA ARG A 161 -7.04 11.95 -6.22
C ARG A 161 -7.51 12.47 -4.85
N THR A 162 -7.77 11.58 -3.90
CA THR A 162 -8.21 11.90 -2.53
C THR A 162 -7.09 11.76 -1.48
N ASP A 163 -5.85 11.47 -1.87
CA ASP A 163 -4.72 11.29 -0.95
C ASP A 163 -4.48 12.48 -0.01
N PHE A 164 -4.73 13.71 -0.48
CA PHE A 164 -4.54 14.93 0.31
C PHE A 164 -5.79 15.42 1.04
N VAL A 165 -6.88 14.64 1.07
CA VAL A 165 -8.11 14.99 1.80
C VAL A 165 -7.95 14.61 3.27
N ASP A 166 -8.33 15.52 4.17
CA ASP A 166 -8.28 15.28 5.62
C ASP A 166 -9.29 14.22 6.06
N ASP A 167 -8.92 13.45 7.07
CA ASP A 167 -9.77 12.41 7.66
C ASP A 167 -11.13 12.94 8.13
N ALA A 168 -11.18 14.18 8.65
CA ALA A 168 -12.44 14.81 9.06
C ALA A 168 -13.38 15.12 7.88
N THR A 169 -12.83 15.39 6.69
CA THR A 169 -13.59 15.72 5.47
C THR A 169 -13.84 14.52 4.58
N MET A 170 -13.04 13.46 4.71
CA MET A 170 -13.08 12.28 3.85
C MET A 170 -14.46 11.61 3.78
N PRO A 171 -15.21 11.39 4.89
CA PRO A 171 -16.52 10.77 4.81
C PRO A 171 -17.53 11.53 3.93
N ILE A 172 -17.43 12.87 3.91
CA ILE A 172 -18.29 13.73 3.08
C ILE A 172 -17.90 13.58 1.60
N VAL A 173 -16.60 13.57 1.32
CA VAL A 173 -16.07 13.38 -0.04
C VAL A 173 -16.46 12.01 -0.58
N ASP A 174 -16.30 10.95 0.22
CA ASP A 174 -16.65 9.58 -0.13
C ASP A 174 -18.15 9.43 -0.43
N ALA A 175 -19.02 10.01 0.40
CA ALA A 175 -20.47 9.99 0.17
C ALA A 175 -20.87 10.65 -1.15
N HIS A 176 -20.35 11.84 -1.44
CA HIS A 176 -20.64 12.53 -2.70
C HIS A 176 -20.02 11.84 -3.90
N LEU A 177 -18.85 11.21 -3.73
CA LEU A 177 -18.22 10.43 -4.78
C LEU A 177 -19.07 9.20 -5.14
N ALA A 178 -19.49 8.44 -4.13
CA ALA A 178 -20.35 7.28 -4.32
C ALA A 178 -21.69 7.68 -4.97
N GLU A 179 -22.36 8.74 -4.47
CA GLU A 179 -23.59 9.26 -5.04
C GLU A 179 -23.42 9.63 -6.53
N ALA A 180 -22.35 10.37 -6.86
CA ALA A 180 -22.09 10.80 -8.23
C ALA A 180 -21.76 9.65 -9.18
N ILE A 181 -21.12 8.59 -8.68
CA ILE A 181 -20.82 7.36 -9.44
C ILE A 181 -22.10 6.57 -9.71
N LEU A 182 -22.95 6.40 -8.69
CA LEU A 182 -24.19 5.63 -8.81
C LEU A 182 -25.22 6.32 -9.71
N ALA A 183 -25.28 7.66 -9.68
CA ALA A 183 -26.29 8.43 -10.42
C ALA A 183 -26.01 8.62 -11.92
N ARG A 184 -24.83 8.23 -12.43
CA ARG A 184 -24.42 8.56 -13.81
C ARG A 184 -24.22 7.35 -14.71
N ASP A 185 -24.39 7.58 -16.00
CA ASP A 185 -24.09 6.64 -17.08
C ASP A 185 -22.58 6.38 -17.23
N PRO A 186 -22.20 5.28 -17.92
CA PRO A 186 -20.80 4.96 -18.21
C PRO A 186 -20.06 6.15 -18.84
N MET A 187 -18.86 6.44 -18.32
CA MET A 187 -18.05 7.56 -18.77
C MET A 187 -16.59 7.16 -19.01
N SER A 188 -15.90 7.96 -19.84
CA SER A 188 -14.46 7.76 -20.08
C SER A 188 -13.66 7.97 -18.79
N THR A 189 -12.47 7.37 -18.72
CA THR A 189 -11.56 7.53 -17.58
C THR A 189 -11.20 9.00 -17.34
N THR A 190 -10.98 9.78 -18.40
CA THR A 190 -10.70 11.23 -18.29
C THR A 190 -11.86 11.98 -17.64
N ARG A 191 -13.10 11.68 -18.04
CA ARG A 191 -14.30 12.31 -17.47
C ARG A 191 -14.52 11.87 -16.01
N PHE A 192 -14.21 10.62 -15.69
CA PHE A 192 -14.22 10.13 -14.32
C PHE A 192 -13.20 10.87 -13.44
N THR A 193 -11.95 11.01 -13.89
CA THR A 193 -10.94 11.76 -13.14
C THR A 193 -11.36 13.21 -12.90
N ALA A 194 -11.90 13.88 -13.93
CA ALA A 194 -12.40 15.26 -13.79
C ALA A 194 -13.59 15.35 -12.82
N LEU A 195 -14.45 14.33 -12.77
CA LEU A 195 -15.52 14.25 -11.78
C LEU A 195 -14.98 14.17 -10.35
N VAL A 196 -14.02 13.27 -10.10
CA VAL A 196 -13.40 13.14 -8.77
C VAL A 196 -12.79 14.47 -8.35
N ASP A 197 -12.06 15.13 -9.26
CA ASP A 197 -11.45 16.44 -9.00
C ASP A 197 -12.47 17.52 -8.66
N GLN A 198 -13.59 17.55 -9.38
CA GLN A 198 -14.66 18.50 -9.13
C GLN A 198 -15.24 18.30 -7.73
N ILE A 199 -15.44 17.06 -7.29
CA ILE A 199 -15.97 16.73 -5.96
C ILE A 199 -14.95 17.13 -4.89
N VAL A 200 -13.69 16.74 -5.05
CA VAL A 200 -12.61 17.10 -4.10
C VAL A 200 -12.46 18.61 -4.01
N HIS A 201 -12.47 19.34 -5.13
CA HIS A 201 -12.37 20.79 -5.12
C HIS A 201 -13.54 21.46 -4.39
N LYS A 202 -14.76 20.92 -4.54
CA LYS A 202 -15.96 21.47 -3.91
C LYS A 202 -16.03 21.20 -2.40
N HIS A 203 -15.63 20.00 -1.97
CA HIS A 203 -15.84 19.54 -0.60
C HIS A 203 -14.58 19.54 0.27
N ALA A 204 -13.39 19.54 -0.35
CA ALA A 204 -12.09 19.56 0.31
C ALA A 204 -11.10 20.48 -0.44
N PRO A 205 -11.37 21.80 -0.54
CA PRO A 205 -10.53 22.72 -1.30
C PRO A 205 -9.08 22.78 -0.78
N ASP A 206 -8.87 22.58 0.52
CA ASP A 206 -7.54 22.57 1.13
C ASP A 206 -6.69 21.35 0.69
N ALA A 207 -7.33 20.26 0.28
CA ALA A 207 -6.65 19.10 -0.31
C ALA A 207 -6.00 19.48 -1.64
N VAL A 208 -6.67 20.31 -2.45
CA VAL A 208 -6.14 20.80 -3.73
C VAL A 208 -4.91 21.67 -3.49
N ARG A 209 -4.93 22.53 -2.47
CA ARG A 209 -3.79 23.37 -2.09
C ARG A 209 -2.58 22.50 -1.69
N ARG A 210 -2.78 21.59 -0.74
CA ARG A 210 -1.72 20.67 -0.27
C ARG A 210 -1.13 19.83 -1.39
N ARG A 211 -1.98 19.35 -2.30
CA ARG A 211 -1.53 18.61 -3.46
C ARG A 211 -0.65 19.44 -4.40
N ASN A 212 -1.03 20.70 -4.65
CA ASN A 212 -0.23 21.60 -5.47
C ASN A 212 1.10 21.95 -4.79
N ASP A 213 1.08 22.18 -3.48
CA ASP A 213 2.29 22.45 -2.69
C ASP A 213 3.24 21.24 -2.74
N HIS A 214 2.70 20.02 -2.59
CA HIS A 214 3.48 18.78 -2.70
C HIS A 214 4.07 18.60 -4.10
N ALA A 215 3.26 18.77 -5.16
CA ALA A 215 3.74 18.69 -6.54
C ALA A 215 4.79 19.76 -6.88
N THR A 216 4.77 20.90 -6.19
CA THR A 216 5.79 21.95 -6.33
C THR A 216 7.09 21.53 -5.64
N ARG A 217 7.00 20.96 -4.44
CA ARG A 217 8.15 20.44 -3.67
C ARG A 217 8.83 19.24 -4.34
N ASP A 218 8.08 18.32 -4.94
CA ASP A 218 8.64 17.16 -5.64
C ASP A 218 9.45 17.55 -6.89
N ARG A 219 9.20 18.74 -7.45
CA ARG A 219 9.99 19.30 -8.56
C ARG A 219 11.23 20.06 -8.08
N GLU A 220 11.34 20.32 -6.78
CA GLU A 220 12.47 21.01 -6.17
C GLU A 220 13.57 19.98 -5.83
N VAL A 221 14.44 19.71 -6.80
CA VAL A 221 15.67 18.95 -6.55
C VAL A 221 16.62 19.84 -5.74
N THR A 222 16.51 19.81 -4.42
CA THR A 222 17.52 20.42 -3.53
C THR A 222 18.80 19.59 -3.56
N ILE A 223 19.75 19.99 -4.41
CA ILE A 223 21.14 19.54 -4.33
C ILE A 223 21.74 20.19 -3.08
N ARG A 224 21.80 19.44 -1.98
CA ARG A 224 22.58 19.85 -0.81
C ARG A 224 24.05 19.60 -1.11
N PRO A 225 24.94 20.59 -1.01
CA PRO A 225 26.36 20.33 -1.03
C PRO A 225 26.67 19.39 0.12
N THR A 226 27.08 18.16 -0.19
CA THR A 226 27.70 17.29 0.79
C THR A 226 29.00 17.98 1.18
N GLY A 227 29.05 18.46 2.42
CA GLY A 227 30.29 18.96 3.02
C GLY A 227 31.25 17.80 3.23
N SER A 228 31.79 17.21 2.16
CA SER A 228 33.09 16.60 2.23
C SER A 228 34.08 17.75 2.32
N SER A 229 34.55 18.03 3.53
CA SER A 229 35.86 18.67 3.66
C SER A 229 36.81 17.82 2.82
N PRO A 230 37.49 18.35 1.79
CA PRO A 230 38.47 17.56 1.06
C PRO A 230 39.52 17.12 2.08
N ALA A 231 39.60 15.82 2.29
CA ALA A 231 40.72 15.22 3.01
C ALA A 231 42.01 15.73 2.34
N ALA A 232 42.91 16.28 3.16
CA ALA A 232 44.23 16.68 2.70
C ALA A 232 44.89 15.53 1.92
N PRO A 233 45.58 15.81 0.80
CA PRO A 233 46.23 14.75 0.04
C PRO A 233 47.24 14.03 0.93
N ALA A 234 47.08 12.71 1.06
CA ALA A 234 48.07 11.86 1.68
C ALA A 234 49.41 12.05 0.96
N SER A 235 50.47 12.36 1.72
CA SER A 235 51.83 12.43 1.20
C SER A 235 52.18 11.14 0.45
N PRO A 236 52.85 11.22 -0.72
CA PRO A 236 53.25 10.01 -1.44
C PRO A 236 54.21 9.19 -0.59
N ALA A 237 53.88 7.91 -0.39
CA ALA A 237 54.75 6.94 0.25
C ALA A 237 56.10 6.91 -0.48
N THR A 238 57.18 7.22 0.25
CA THR A 238 58.55 7.03 -0.21
C THR A 238 58.82 5.53 -0.32
N CYS A 239 59.12 5.08 -1.54
CA CYS A 239 59.57 3.72 -1.82
C CYS A 239 60.96 3.51 -1.17
N PRO A 240 61.20 2.45 -0.37
CA PRO A 240 62.52 2.23 0.23
C PRO A 240 63.53 1.79 -0.84
N THR A 241 64.66 2.49 -0.92
CA THR A 241 65.79 2.17 -1.80
C THR A 241 66.54 0.92 -1.32
N PRO A 242 67.02 0.04 -2.22
CA PRO A 242 67.81 -1.13 -1.84
C PRO A 242 69.22 -0.74 -1.37
N THR A 243 69.65 -1.30 -0.24
CA THR A 243 70.99 -1.17 0.34
C THR A 243 72.06 -1.87 -0.52
N PRO A 244 73.20 -1.23 -0.84
CA PRO A 244 74.31 -1.87 -1.54
C PRO A 244 75.18 -2.74 -0.61
N PRO A 245 75.87 -3.78 -1.13
CA PRO A 245 76.66 -4.71 -0.33
C PRO A 245 78.00 -4.13 0.15
N PRO A 246 78.56 -4.66 1.26
CA PRO A 246 79.75 -4.10 1.90
C PRO A 246 81.03 -4.37 1.09
N SER A 247 81.83 -3.33 0.88
CA SER A 247 83.16 -3.41 0.28
C SER A 247 84.18 -3.84 1.35
N MET A 248 84.94 -4.91 1.08
CA MET A 248 86.03 -5.36 1.93
C MET A 248 87.28 -4.47 1.79
N PRO A 249 88.04 -4.23 2.87
CA PRO A 249 89.29 -3.46 2.84
C PRO A 249 90.47 -4.30 2.32
N SER A 250 91.46 -3.57 1.78
CA SER A 250 92.65 -4.02 1.04
C SER A 250 93.54 -5.05 1.72
#